data_AF-A0AAV6HZZ4-F1
#
_entry.id   AF-A0AAV6HZZ4-F1
#
_cell.length_a   1.000
_cell.length_b   1.000
_cell.length_c   1.000
_cell.angle_alpha   90.00
_cell.angle_beta   90.00
_cell.angle_gamma   90.00
#
_symmetry.space_group_name_H-M   'P 1'
#
loop_
_entity.id
_entity.type
_entity.pdbx_description
1 polymer ?
#
loop_
_entity_poly.entity_id
_entity_poly.type
_entity_poly.pdbx_seq_one_letter_code
_entity_poly.pdbx_strand_id
1 'polypeptide(L)'
;MMYKQQYQGNVHLLATDAMEVCLDASPTRKLASKEIKRGSFSPCKWDTNQMWELSNDGTLKNNYSGLCASMKKVKVNAGFEGIRSWIATGRKGEIYVAFFNLSPEKTVISAKISDLAKVLPDKNLSNASCFCKEVWSGEDLGEAKESISTAVETHGSALFVLDCS
;
A
#
# COMPACT_ATOMS: atom_id res chain seq x y z
N MET A 1 -0.58 -32.22 -1.19
CA MET A 1 0.15 -31.00 -1.58
C MET A 1 0.13 -30.83 -3.11
N MET A 2 -1.03 -30.53 -3.71
CA MET A 2 -1.15 -30.27 -5.17
C MET A 2 -1.82 -28.92 -5.52
N TYR A 3 -2.44 -28.24 -4.54
CA TYR A 3 -3.25 -27.03 -4.80
C TYR A 3 -2.45 -25.73 -4.95
N LYS A 4 -1.22 -25.64 -4.42
CA LYS A 4 -0.41 -24.39 -4.47
C LYS A 4 0.29 -24.15 -5.81
N GLN A 5 0.47 -25.18 -6.66
CA GLN A 5 1.10 -25.01 -7.97
C GLN A 5 0.14 -24.45 -9.04
N GLN A 6 -1.17 -24.49 -8.81
CA GLN A 6 -2.18 -24.11 -9.81
C GLN A 6 -2.43 -22.59 -9.92
N TYR A 7 -1.85 -21.80 -9.00
CA TYR A 7 -2.13 -20.36 -8.87
C TYR A 7 -0.85 -19.51 -8.82
N GLN A 8 0.24 -20.01 -9.38
CA GLN A 8 1.51 -19.28 -9.42
C GLN A 8 1.35 -18.02 -10.30
N GLY A 9 1.21 -16.85 -9.65
CA GLY A 9 0.92 -15.57 -10.31
C GLY A 9 -0.44 -14.95 -9.94
N ASN A 10 -1.31 -15.70 -9.26
CA ASN A 10 -2.64 -15.20 -8.87
C ASN A 10 -2.62 -14.65 -7.44
N VAL A 11 -3.36 -13.57 -7.22
CA VAL A 11 -3.41 -12.83 -5.96
C VAL A 11 -4.85 -12.66 -5.46
N HIS A 12 -5.00 -12.56 -4.15
CA HIS A 12 -6.21 -12.02 -3.53
C HIS A 12 -6.16 -10.49 -3.54
N LEU A 13 -7.33 -9.86 -3.64
CA LEU A 13 -7.47 -8.41 -3.51
C LEU A 13 -8.23 -8.09 -2.22
N LEU A 14 -7.49 -7.70 -1.19
CA LEU A 14 -8.00 -7.42 0.14
C LEU A 14 -8.61 -6.01 0.22
N ALA A 15 -9.70 -5.88 0.97
CA ALA A 15 -10.20 -4.56 1.34
C ALA A 15 -9.29 -3.89 2.39
N THR A 16 -9.10 -2.58 2.27
CA THR A 16 -8.20 -1.81 3.15
C THR A 16 -8.79 -1.59 4.55
N ASP A 17 -10.11 -1.58 4.68
CA ASP A 17 -10.86 -1.29 5.91
C ASP A 17 -11.28 -2.54 6.70
N ALA A 18 -11.13 -3.74 6.12
CA ALA A 18 -11.41 -5.01 6.77
C ALA A 18 -10.42 -6.09 6.30
N MET A 19 -9.48 -6.48 7.17
CA MET A 19 -8.40 -7.43 6.86
C MET A 19 -8.84 -8.86 6.51
N GLU A 20 -10.15 -9.14 6.46
CA GLU A 20 -10.69 -10.50 6.27
C GLU A 20 -11.61 -10.65 5.04
N VAL A 21 -11.77 -9.60 4.22
CA VAL A 21 -12.64 -9.66 3.04
C VAL A 21 -11.86 -9.44 1.74
N CYS A 22 -12.17 -10.28 0.75
CA CYS A 22 -11.53 -10.33 -0.55
C CYS A 22 -12.52 -9.94 -1.65
N LEU A 23 -12.02 -9.31 -2.70
CA LEU A 23 -12.81 -8.97 -3.87
C LEU A 23 -13.23 -10.24 -4.61
N ASP A 24 -14.53 -10.47 -4.64
CA ASP A 24 -15.19 -11.62 -5.23
C ASP A 24 -15.82 -11.23 -6.57
N ALA A 25 -15.48 -12.02 -7.59
CA ALA A 25 -15.97 -11.86 -8.95
C ALA A 25 -17.22 -12.72 -9.27
N SER A 26 -17.88 -13.24 -8.24
CA SER A 26 -19.12 -14.01 -8.39
C SER A 26 -20.21 -13.21 -9.12
N PRO A 27 -20.91 -13.81 -10.10
CA PRO A 27 -22.02 -13.15 -10.79
C PRO A 27 -23.17 -12.89 -9.82
N THR A 28 -23.23 -11.70 -9.22
CA THR A 28 -24.39 -11.32 -8.40
C THR A 28 -25.54 -10.90 -9.33
N ARG A 29 -26.44 -11.84 -9.65
CA ARG A 29 -27.71 -11.51 -10.35
C ARG A 29 -28.48 -10.44 -9.55
N LYS A 30 -28.71 -9.25 -10.13
CA LYS A 30 -29.88 -8.42 -9.81
C LYS A 30 -30.53 -7.85 -11.08
N LEU A 31 -31.86 -7.87 -11.06
CA LEU A 31 -32.84 -7.78 -12.16
C LEU A 31 -33.07 -6.38 -12.79
N ALA A 32 -32.08 -5.48 -12.86
CA ALA A 32 -32.28 -4.19 -13.53
C ALA A 32 -31.01 -3.61 -14.16
N SER A 33 -31.13 -3.18 -15.42
CA SER A 33 -30.04 -2.78 -16.34
C SER A 33 -29.27 -1.50 -16.00
N LYS A 34 -29.42 -0.94 -14.80
CA LYS A 34 -28.80 0.35 -14.41
C LYS A 34 -27.82 0.29 -13.25
N GLU A 35 -27.55 -0.88 -12.68
CA GLU A 35 -26.57 -1.03 -11.60
C GLU A 35 -25.62 -2.17 -11.93
N ILE A 36 -24.56 -1.88 -12.70
CA ILE A 36 -23.35 -2.70 -12.67
C ILE A 36 -22.84 -2.61 -11.23
N LYS A 37 -23.14 -3.62 -10.42
CA LYS A 37 -22.69 -3.65 -9.04
C LYS A 37 -21.17 -3.72 -9.01
N ARG A 38 -20.60 -2.91 -8.12
CA ARG A 38 -19.25 -3.07 -7.59
C ARG A 38 -19.03 -4.56 -7.29
N GLY A 39 -17.84 -5.09 -7.58
CA GLY A 39 -17.48 -6.44 -7.12
C GLY A 39 -17.85 -6.59 -5.64
N SER A 40 -18.45 -7.72 -5.28
CA SER A 40 -18.82 -7.98 -3.89
C SER A 40 -17.56 -8.31 -3.11
N PHE A 41 -17.47 -7.89 -1.86
CA PHE A 41 -16.47 -8.41 -0.94
C PHE A 41 -17.09 -9.57 -0.17
N SER A 42 -16.37 -10.68 -0.07
CA SER A 42 -16.77 -11.85 0.73
C SER A 42 -15.57 -12.34 1.53
N PRO A 43 -15.77 -13.14 2.59
CA PRO A 43 -14.66 -13.68 3.37
C PRO A 43 -13.63 -14.36 2.47
N CYS A 44 -12.35 -14.08 2.71
CA CYS A 44 -11.28 -14.58 1.88
C CYS A 44 -11.23 -16.12 1.89
N LYS A 45 -11.23 -16.71 0.70
CA LYS A 45 -11.17 -18.14 0.41
C LYS A 45 -10.27 -18.35 -0.79
N TRP A 46 -9.63 -19.51 -0.88
CA TRP A 46 -8.80 -19.91 -2.02
C TRP A 46 -9.67 -20.43 -3.18
N ASP A 47 -10.70 -19.68 -3.53
CA ASP A 47 -11.67 -20.03 -4.57
C ASP A 47 -11.37 -19.23 -5.85
N THR A 48 -11.58 -19.85 -7.02
CA THR A 48 -11.25 -19.26 -8.33
C THR A 48 -11.95 -17.93 -8.62
N ASN A 49 -13.11 -17.67 -8.02
CA ASN A 49 -13.85 -16.42 -8.09
C ASN A 49 -13.21 -15.28 -7.28
N GLN A 50 -12.23 -15.56 -6.40
CA GLN A 50 -11.46 -14.57 -5.64
C GLN A 50 -9.99 -14.49 -6.07
N MET A 51 -9.56 -15.32 -7.02
CA MET A 51 -8.19 -15.30 -7.57
C MET A 51 -8.09 -14.34 -8.74
N TRP A 52 -7.15 -13.40 -8.67
CA TRP A 52 -6.93 -12.39 -9.71
C TRP A 52 -5.55 -12.56 -10.35
N GLU A 53 -5.48 -12.52 -11.67
CA GLU A 53 -4.26 -12.67 -12.46
C GLU A 53 -3.91 -11.35 -13.14
N LEU A 54 -2.66 -10.92 -13.00
CA LEU A 54 -2.12 -9.78 -13.75
C LEU A 54 -1.76 -10.24 -15.16
N SER A 55 -2.57 -9.85 -16.13
CA SER A 55 -2.34 -10.13 -17.55
C SER A 55 -1.17 -9.31 -18.09
N ASN A 56 -0.57 -9.79 -19.19
CA ASN A 56 0.53 -9.11 -19.89
C ASN A 56 0.14 -7.72 -20.46
N ASP A 57 -1.15 -7.48 -20.66
CA ASP A 57 -1.71 -6.18 -21.08
C ASP A 57 -1.87 -5.19 -19.90
N GLY A 58 -1.41 -5.56 -18.70
CA GLY A 58 -1.50 -4.76 -17.48
C GLY A 58 -2.89 -4.79 -16.82
N THR A 59 -3.83 -5.58 -17.34
CA THR A 59 -5.15 -5.72 -16.73
C THR A 59 -5.15 -6.78 -15.64
N LEU A 60 -5.92 -6.55 -14.58
CA LEU A 60 -6.09 -7.52 -13.51
C LEU A 60 -7.40 -8.27 -13.74
N LYS A 61 -7.30 -9.53 -14.17
CA LYS A 61 -8.45 -10.34 -14.62
C LYS A 61 -8.77 -11.45 -13.63
N ASN A 62 -10.05 -11.79 -13.53
CA ASN A 62 -10.49 -13.00 -12.85
C ASN A 62 -10.90 -14.04 -13.90
N ASN A 63 -10.17 -15.15 -13.98
CA ASN A 63 -10.38 -16.17 -15.00
C ASN A 63 -11.70 -16.95 -14.84
N TYR A 64 -12.25 -16.98 -13.62
CA TYR A 64 -13.53 -17.63 -13.35
C TYR A 64 -14.72 -16.88 -13.96
N SER A 65 -14.75 -15.55 -13.82
CA SER A 65 -15.86 -14.71 -14.26
C SER A 65 -15.62 -14.00 -15.59
N GLY A 66 -14.35 -13.91 -16.03
CA GLY A 66 -13.93 -13.08 -17.17
C GLY A 66 -13.92 -11.57 -16.87
N LEU A 67 -14.15 -11.16 -15.62
CA LEU A 67 -14.19 -9.75 -15.23
C LEU A 67 -12.78 -9.16 -15.04
N CYS A 68 -12.65 -7.88 -15.33
CA CYS A 68 -11.46 -7.09 -15.00
C CYS A 68 -11.72 -6.26 -13.72
N ALA A 69 -10.78 -6.29 -12.78
CA ALA A 69 -10.80 -5.36 -11.66
C ALA A 69 -10.46 -3.95 -12.15
N SER A 70 -11.27 -2.97 -11.78
CA SER A 70 -10.99 -1.56 -12.04
C SER A 70 -11.13 -0.76 -10.75
N MET A 71 -10.14 0.08 -10.48
CA MET A 71 -10.20 0.99 -9.34
C MET A 71 -10.81 2.31 -9.80
N LYS A 72 -12.05 2.59 -9.40
CA LYS A 72 -12.61 3.93 -9.56
C LYS A 72 -11.89 4.83 -8.58
N LYS A 73 -10.97 5.67 -9.09
CA LYS A 73 -10.40 6.77 -8.32
C LYS A 73 -11.56 7.67 -7.89
N VAL A 74 -12.00 7.54 -6.64
CA VAL A 74 -12.87 8.56 -6.04
C VAL A 74 -11.97 9.77 -5.89
N LYS A 75 -12.24 10.80 -6.70
CA LYS A 75 -11.61 12.10 -6.55
C LYS A 75 -12.13 12.68 -5.24
N VAL A 76 -11.53 12.27 -4.13
CA VAL A 76 -11.57 13.10 -2.94
C VAL A 76 -10.81 14.35 -3.36
N ASN A 77 -11.44 15.52 -3.25
CA ASN A 77 -10.73 16.79 -3.33
C ASN A 77 -9.82 16.93 -2.09
N ALA A 78 -8.95 15.94 -1.83
CA ALA A 78 -7.73 16.19 -1.12
C ALA A 78 -6.84 16.85 -2.17
N GLY A 79 -6.63 18.16 -2.03
CA GLY A 79 -5.66 18.89 -2.84
C GLY A 79 -4.32 18.21 -2.69
N PHE A 80 -3.99 17.30 -3.60
CA PHE A 80 -2.72 16.59 -3.54
C PHE A 80 -1.67 17.44 -4.24
N GLU A 81 -1.27 18.50 -3.54
CA GLU A 81 -0.07 19.28 -3.79
C GLU A 81 1.14 18.39 -3.57
N GLY A 82 1.55 17.70 -4.64
CA GLY A 82 2.89 17.19 -4.92
C GLY A 82 3.53 16.15 -3.98
N ILE A 83 3.19 16.06 -2.70
CA ILE A 83 3.93 15.21 -1.76
C ILE A 83 3.37 13.79 -1.77
N ARG A 84 4.26 12.80 -1.82
CA ARG A 84 3.95 11.37 -1.64
C ARG A 84 4.94 10.74 -0.67
N SER A 85 4.49 9.72 0.03
CA SER A 85 5.35 8.87 0.85
C SER A 85 5.05 7.40 0.61
N TRP A 86 6.07 6.57 0.80
CA TRP A 86 5.97 5.11 0.78
C TRP A 86 6.63 4.53 2.02
N ILE A 87 6.08 3.41 2.49
CA ILE A 87 6.61 2.68 3.64
C ILE A 87 6.80 1.21 3.27
N ALA A 88 7.88 0.60 3.76
CA ALA A 88 8.13 -0.83 3.65
C ALA A 88 8.83 -1.36 4.90
N THR A 89 8.77 -2.67 5.11
CA THR A 89 9.45 -3.35 6.23
C THR A 89 10.50 -4.32 5.71
N GLY A 90 11.71 -4.22 6.26
CA GLY A 90 12.84 -5.11 6.00
C GLY A 90 12.71 -6.46 6.70
N ARG A 91 13.53 -7.42 6.29
CA ARG A 91 13.49 -8.79 6.83
C ARG A 91 13.94 -8.88 8.29
N LYS A 92 14.73 -7.93 8.78
CA LYS A 92 15.18 -7.90 10.18
C LYS A 92 14.34 -6.93 11.02
N GLY A 93 13.28 -6.36 10.45
CA GLY A 93 12.43 -5.39 11.12
C GLY A 93 12.83 -3.93 10.86
N GLU A 94 13.73 -3.65 9.94
CA GLU A 94 13.99 -2.28 9.50
C GLU A 94 12.72 -1.67 8.92
N ILE A 95 12.51 -0.37 9.09
CA ILE A 95 11.40 0.35 8.44
C ILE A 95 12.00 1.29 7.41
N TYR A 96 11.55 1.18 6.17
CA TYR A 96 11.97 2.07 5.10
C TYR A 96 10.87 3.10 4.87
N VAL A 97 11.24 4.39 4.86
CA VAL A 97 10.32 5.49 4.55
C VAL A 97 10.91 6.30 3.41
N ALA A 98 10.18 6.39 2.30
CA ALA A 98 10.57 7.20 1.15
C ALA A 98 9.65 8.42 1.03
N PHE A 99 10.24 9.61 0.87
CA PHE A 99 9.54 10.84 0.54
C PHE A 99 9.76 11.19 -0.93
N PHE A 100 8.70 11.65 -1.58
CA PHE A 100 8.73 12.11 -2.97
C PHE A 100 8.09 13.49 -3.03
N ASN A 101 8.86 14.46 -3.48
CA ASN A 101 8.36 15.81 -3.73
C ASN A 101 8.00 15.93 -5.21
N LEU A 102 6.73 15.81 -5.57
CA LEU A 102 6.24 16.05 -6.92
C LEU A 102 5.79 17.51 -7.13
N SER A 103 6.00 18.38 -6.14
CA SER A 103 5.75 19.81 -6.26
C SER A 103 6.84 20.48 -7.12
N PRO A 104 6.53 21.60 -7.79
CA PRO A 104 7.51 22.37 -8.56
C PRO A 104 8.53 23.11 -7.67
N GLU A 105 8.33 23.13 -6.35
CA GLU A 105 9.16 23.84 -5.38
C GLU A 105 9.81 22.87 -4.40
N LYS A 106 11.03 23.20 -3.94
CA LYS A 106 11.69 22.49 -2.84
C LYS A 106 10.80 22.53 -1.61
N THR A 107 10.48 21.36 -1.06
CA THR A 107 9.46 21.23 -0.02
C THR A 107 10.00 20.45 1.17
N VAL A 108 9.72 20.92 2.38
CA VAL A 108 9.98 20.16 3.61
C VAL A 108 8.88 19.12 3.76
N ILE A 109 9.27 17.84 3.74
CA ILE A 109 8.38 16.71 3.90
C ILE A 109 8.66 16.08 5.27
N SER A 110 7.60 15.76 6.00
CA SER A 110 7.69 15.12 7.31
C SER A 110 6.68 14.00 7.49
N ALA A 111 7.04 13.00 8.29
CA ALA A 111 6.17 11.93 8.75
C ALA A 111 6.36 11.72 10.25
N LYS A 112 5.24 11.60 10.99
CA LYS A 112 5.26 11.31 12.42
C LYS A 112 5.47 9.82 12.65
N ILE A 113 6.27 9.45 13.65
CA ILE A 113 6.47 8.05 14.03
C ILE A 113 5.13 7.41 14.46
N SER A 114 4.26 8.17 15.12
CA SER A 114 2.92 7.72 15.50
C SER A 114 1.99 7.41 14.31
N ASP A 115 2.22 8.02 13.15
CA ASP A 115 1.48 7.69 11.93
C ASP A 115 2.05 6.44 11.26
N LEU A 116 3.37 6.20 11.35
CA LEU A 116 4.00 4.94 10.92
C LEU A 116 3.48 3.75 11.74
N ALA A 117 3.27 3.94 13.06
CA ALA A 117 2.71 2.92 13.95
C ALA A 117 1.32 2.42 13.52
N LYS A 118 0.48 3.30 12.97
CA LYS A 118 -0.87 2.94 12.51
C LYS A 118 -0.87 2.00 11.30
N VAL A 119 0.14 2.09 10.46
CA VAL A 119 0.27 1.30 9.22
C VAL A 119 1.16 0.07 9.39
N LEU A 120 1.82 -0.07 10.55
CA LEU A 120 2.64 -1.22 10.94
C LEU A 120 2.14 -1.81 12.27
N PRO A 121 0.93 -2.37 12.33
CA PRO A 121 0.31 -2.83 13.59
C PRO A 121 1.11 -3.94 14.30
N ASP A 122 1.91 -4.72 13.56
CA ASP A 122 2.76 -5.77 14.12
C ASP A 122 4.01 -5.22 14.85
N LYS A 123 4.24 -3.90 14.81
CA LYS A 123 5.37 -3.24 15.47
C LYS A 123 4.85 -2.23 16.51
N ASN A 124 5.22 -2.44 17.77
CA ASN A 124 4.93 -1.51 18.87
C ASN A 124 5.81 -0.25 18.80
N LEU A 125 5.54 0.63 17.84
CA LEU A 125 6.32 1.84 17.58
C LEU A 125 5.95 3.04 18.48
N SER A 126 4.89 2.94 19.28
CA SER A 126 4.37 4.08 20.06
C SER A 126 5.28 4.53 21.21
N ASN A 127 6.12 3.64 21.73
CA ASN A 127 7.09 3.91 22.80
C ASN A 127 8.53 3.53 22.39
N ALA A 128 8.75 3.19 21.11
CA ALA A 128 10.03 2.71 20.63
C ALA A 128 10.98 3.87 20.35
N SER A 129 12.26 3.68 20.67
CA SER A 129 13.34 4.56 20.24
C SER A 129 13.73 4.16 18.82
N CYS A 130 13.59 5.07 17.86
CA CYS A 130 13.90 4.81 16.46
C CYS A 130 15.15 5.58 16.03
N PHE A 131 16.23 4.87 15.69
CA PHE A 131 17.39 5.48 15.05
C PHE A 131 17.15 5.59 13.54
N CYS A 132 17.44 6.76 12.98
CA CYS A 132 17.15 7.11 11.60
C CYS A 132 18.43 7.37 10.82
N LYS A 133 18.55 6.76 9.64
CA LYS A 133 19.64 7.00 8.71
C LYS A 133 19.09 7.36 7.34
N GLU A 134 19.63 8.43 6.75
CA GLU A 134 19.35 8.81 5.36
C GLU A 134 20.22 7.95 4.42
N VAL A 135 19.57 7.28 3.48
CA VAL A 135 20.18 6.19 2.70
C VAL A 135 21.08 6.71 1.58
N TRP A 136 20.75 7.85 0.98
CA TRP A 136 21.49 8.38 -0.17
C TRP A 136 22.80 9.07 0.23
N SER A 137 22.77 9.91 1.26
CA SER A 137 23.94 10.57 1.83
C SER A 137 24.71 9.65 2.77
N GLY A 138 24.04 8.64 3.34
CA GLY A 138 24.58 7.79 4.39
C GLY A 138 24.67 8.48 5.75
N GLU A 139 24.09 9.67 5.89
CA GLU A 139 24.06 10.46 7.11
C GLU A 139 23.22 9.76 8.19
N ASP A 140 23.79 9.62 9.37
CA ASP A 140 23.09 9.16 10.56
C ASP A 140 22.43 10.37 11.24
N LEU A 141 21.10 10.38 11.27
CA LEU A 141 20.29 11.45 11.85
C LEU A 141 20.02 11.21 13.34
N GLY A 142 20.49 10.09 13.89
CA GLY A 142 20.31 9.71 15.28
C GLY A 142 18.86 9.36 15.61
N GLU A 143 18.46 9.60 16.86
CA GLU A 143 17.15 9.23 17.37
C GLU A 143 16.03 10.13 16.83
N ALA A 144 15.11 9.55 16.05
CA ALA A 144 13.89 10.16 15.57
C ALA A 144 12.82 10.17 16.67
N LYS A 145 12.80 11.24 17.47
CA LYS A 145 11.91 11.37 18.64
C LYS A 145 10.42 11.35 18.27
N GLU A 146 9.99 12.26 17.38
CA GLU A 146 8.56 12.46 17.09
C GLU A 146 8.24 12.35 15.60
N SER A 147 9.17 12.79 14.76
CA SER A 147 8.99 12.80 13.31
C SER A 147 10.32 12.70 12.59
N ILE A 148 10.26 12.22 11.36
CA ILE A 148 11.33 12.34 10.38
C ILE A 148 10.95 13.51 9.48
N SER A 149 11.90 14.40 9.20
CA SER A 149 11.66 15.58 8.37
C SER A 149 12.90 15.90 7.55
N THR A 150 12.73 16.22 6.29
CA THR A 150 13.82 16.76 5.46
C THR A 150 13.30 17.65 4.35
N ALA A 151 14.15 18.54 3.86
CA ALA A 151 13.88 19.31 2.66
C ALA A 151 14.20 18.47 1.42
N VAL A 152 13.20 18.19 0.60
CA VAL A 152 13.34 17.44 -0.65
C VAL A 152 13.24 18.40 -1.83
N GLU A 153 14.23 18.36 -2.72
CA GLU A 153 14.26 19.20 -3.92
C GLU A 153 13.04 18.96 -4.83
N THR A 154 12.76 19.92 -5.71
CA THR A 154 11.72 19.82 -6.74
C THR A 154 11.83 18.52 -7.52
N HIS A 155 10.73 17.75 -7.61
CA HIS A 155 10.71 16.43 -8.27
C HIS A 155 11.71 15.41 -7.70
N GLY A 156 12.22 15.65 -6.49
CA GLY A 156 13.21 14.83 -5.82
C GLY A 156 12.63 13.79 -4.87
N SER A 157 13.53 13.02 -4.24
CA SER A 157 13.20 12.02 -3.25
C SER A 157 14.22 11.95 -2.12
N ALA A 158 13.79 11.51 -0.94
CA ALA A 158 14.64 11.13 0.18
C ALA A 158 14.24 9.74 0.67
N LEU A 159 15.22 8.95 1.15
CA LEU A 159 14.97 7.60 1.64
C LEU A 159 15.61 7.43 3.02
N PHE A 160 14.80 6.98 3.96
CA PHE A 160 15.21 6.73 5.33
C PHE A 160 15.09 5.26 5.67
N VAL A 161 16.02 4.77 6.45
CA VAL A 161 15.88 3.51 7.19
C VAL A 161 15.79 3.83 8.67
N LEU A 162 14.77 3.28 9.33
CA LEU A 162 14.60 3.34 10.76
C LEU A 162 14.87 1.97 11.37
N ASP A 163 15.67 1.98 12.43
CA ASP A 163 15.83 0.85 13.34
C ASP A 163 15.17 1.22 14.67
N CYS A 164 14.08 0.54 15.01
CA CYS A 164 13.25 0.86 16.16
C CYS A 164 13.26 -0.29 17.18
N SER A 165 13.68 0.03 18.40
CA SER A 165 13.79 -0.88 19.54
C SER A 165 12.84 -0.53 20.68
#